data_AF-A0A7W1SLV1-F1
#
_entry.id   AF-A0A7W1SLV1-F1
#
_cell.length_a   1.000
_cell.length_b   1.000
_cell.length_c   1.000
_cell.angle_alpha   90.00
_cell.angle_beta   90.00
_cell.angle_gamma   90.00
#
_symmetry.space_group_name_H-M   'P 1'
#
loop_
_entity.id
_entity.type
_entity.pdbx_description
1 polymer ?
#
loop_
_entity_poly.entity_id
_entity_poly.type
_entity_poly.pdbx_seq_one_letter_code
_entity_poly.pdbx_strand_id
1 'polypeptide(L)'
;AVLPDAVFVIADGLAATAAQRHAVPVIAAAAGSLHAEGWRLAPVVVAEQGRVALADEIGARLGAAIAVVLLGERPGLSAPDSLGAYLTWQPLVGRADADRNCISNIRPEGLSYDRAAATLVHLMTEARRRRLSGVALKADRGALGR
;
A
#
# COMPACT_ATOMS: atom_id res chain seq x y z
N ALA A 1 -14.84 0.74 20.38
CA ALA A 1 -14.76 -0.14 19.21
C ALA A 1 -13.35 -0.69 19.11
N VAL A 2 -13.16 -1.93 18.63
CA VAL A 2 -11.81 -2.46 18.38
C VAL A 2 -11.24 -1.74 17.16
N LEU A 3 -10.02 -1.20 17.28
CA LEU A 3 -9.37 -0.47 16.19
C LEU A 3 -8.87 -1.43 15.10
N PRO A 4 -8.90 -1.02 13.82
CA PRO A 4 -8.36 -1.80 12.72
C PRO A 4 -6.83 -1.86 12.79
N ASP A 5 -6.24 -2.96 12.32
CA ASP A 5 -4.79 -3.09 12.18
C ASP A 5 -4.30 -2.33 10.94
N ALA A 6 -5.07 -2.33 9.85
CA ALA A 6 -4.70 -1.63 8.63
C ALA A 6 -5.91 -1.06 7.87
N VAL A 7 -5.67 -0.01 7.07
CA VAL A 7 -6.60 0.51 6.06
C VAL A 7 -5.94 0.50 4.68
N PHE A 8 -6.71 0.09 3.68
CA PHE A 8 -6.36 0.27 2.27
C PHE A 8 -7.11 1.47 1.70
N VAL A 9 -6.39 2.33 0.99
CA VAL A 9 -6.91 3.49 0.27
C VAL A 9 -6.64 3.27 -1.22
N ILE A 10 -7.66 3.41 -2.05
CA ILE A 10 -7.52 3.47 -3.50
C ILE A 10 -7.67 4.92 -3.92
N ALA A 11 -6.70 5.45 -4.67
CA ALA A 11 -6.78 6.78 -5.23
C ALA A 11 -6.41 6.79 -6.72
N ASP A 12 -7.02 7.69 -7.49
CA ASP A 12 -6.72 7.93 -8.89
C ASP A 12 -5.25 8.30 -9.14
N GLY A 13 -4.67 9.16 -8.30
CA GLY A 13 -3.31 9.62 -8.42
C GLY A 13 -3.09 10.43 -9.71
N LEU A 14 -2.07 10.07 -10.48
CA LEU A 14 -1.75 10.68 -11.78
C LEU A 14 -2.25 9.84 -12.97
N ALA A 15 -2.75 8.63 -12.72
CA ALA A 15 -3.25 7.69 -13.73
C ALA A 15 -4.44 6.90 -13.18
N ALA A 16 -5.66 7.44 -13.30
CA ALA A 16 -6.87 6.81 -12.77
C ALA A 16 -7.11 5.39 -13.32
N THR A 17 -6.73 5.14 -14.58
CA THR A 17 -6.82 3.81 -15.20
C THR A 17 -5.96 2.76 -14.50
N ALA A 18 -4.79 3.13 -13.97
CA ALA A 18 -3.93 2.24 -13.19
C ALA A 18 -4.63 1.79 -11.91
N ALA A 19 -5.19 2.74 -11.14
CA ALA A 19 -5.93 2.48 -9.91
C ALA A 19 -7.13 1.57 -10.17
N GLN A 20 -7.94 1.88 -11.18
CA GLN A 20 -9.13 1.11 -11.56
C GLN A 20 -8.80 -0.33 -11.96
N ARG A 21 -7.72 -0.53 -12.74
CA ARG A 21 -7.35 -1.85 -13.26
C ARG A 21 -6.63 -2.73 -12.23
N HIS A 22 -5.79 -2.13 -11.39
CA HIS A 22 -4.78 -2.88 -10.66
C HIS A 22 -4.97 -2.91 -9.14
N ALA A 23 -5.65 -1.92 -8.54
CA ALA A 23 -5.74 -1.84 -7.08
C ALA A 23 -6.54 -3.00 -6.46
N VAL A 24 -7.69 -3.34 -7.04
CA VAL A 24 -8.56 -4.40 -6.52
C VAL A 24 -7.89 -5.79 -6.57
N PRO A 25 -7.28 -6.23 -7.70
CA PRO A 25 -6.54 -7.49 -7.72
C PRO A 25 -5.44 -7.58 -6.66
N VAL A 26 -4.67 -6.51 -6.45
CA VAL A 26 -3.59 -6.47 -5.45
C VAL A 26 -4.14 -6.55 -4.02
N ILE A 27 -5.19 -5.77 -3.71
CA ILE A 27 -5.82 -5.79 -2.39
C ILE A 27 -6.43 -7.16 -2.12
N ALA A 28 -7.13 -7.76 -3.09
CA ALA A 28 -7.77 -9.07 -2.92
C ALA A 28 -6.74 -10.17 -2.62
N ALA A 29 -5.62 -10.18 -3.37
CA ALA A 29 -4.52 -11.11 -3.13
C ALA A 29 -3.87 -10.90 -1.76
N ALA A 30 -3.65 -9.65 -1.33
CA ALA A 30 -3.07 -9.37 -0.01
C ALA A 30 -4.04 -9.69 1.14
N ALA A 31 -5.32 -9.37 0.99
CA ALA A 31 -6.34 -9.56 2.01
C ALA A 31 -6.55 -11.03 2.40
N GLY A 32 -6.43 -11.95 1.44
CA GLY A 32 -6.47 -13.39 1.72
C GLY A 32 -5.43 -13.82 2.75
N SER A 33 -4.17 -13.45 2.54
CA SER A 33 -3.06 -13.74 3.47
C SER A 33 -3.21 -13.01 4.80
N LEU A 34 -3.57 -11.73 4.77
CA LEU A 34 -3.74 -10.93 5.99
C LEU A 34 -4.86 -11.48 6.89
N HIS A 35 -5.99 -11.91 6.32
CA HIS A 35 -7.05 -12.54 7.11
C HIS A 35 -6.61 -13.88 7.71
N ALA A 36 -5.86 -14.69 6.96
CA ALA A 36 -5.31 -15.95 7.49
C ALA A 36 -4.35 -15.70 8.68
N GLU A 37 -3.65 -14.57 8.69
CA GLU A 37 -2.79 -14.11 9.79
C GLU A 37 -3.56 -13.34 10.90
N GLY A 38 -4.89 -13.27 10.83
CA GLY A 38 -5.74 -12.66 11.86
C GLY A 38 -5.74 -11.13 11.88
N TRP A 39 -5.38 -10.48 10.77
CA TRP A 39 -5.46 -9.02 10.65
C TRP A 39 -6.91 -8.52 10.62
N ARG A 40 -7.16 -7.41 11.31
CA ARG A 40 -8.42 -6.65 11.19
C ARG A 40 -8.25 -5.53 10.18
N LEU A 41 -8.85 -5.66 9.02
CA LEU A 41 -8.83 -4.63 7.98
C LEU A 41 -10.02 -3.68 8.15
N ALA A 42 -9.77 -2.37 8.03
CA ALA A 42 -10.83 -1.38 7.87
C ALA A 42 -11.51 -1.55 6.49
N PRO A 43 -12.74 -1.03 6.30
CA PRO A 43 -13.31 -0.88 4.96
C PRO A 43 -12.34 -0.16 4.03
N VAL A 44 -12.29 -0.58 2.76
CA VAL A 44 -11.48 0.09 1.73
C VAL A 44 -12.03 1.49 1.52
N VAL A 45 -11.15 2.49 1.56
CA VAL A 45 -11.50 3.88 1.25
C VAL A 45 -11.17 4.16 -0.21
N VAL A 46 -12.10 4.74 -0.94
CA VAL A 46 -11.87 5.25 -2.29
C VAL A 46 -11.86 6.77 -2.23
N ALA A 47 -10.82 7.37 -2.80
CA ALA A 47 -10.65 8.81 -2.83
C ALA A 47 -10.31 9.30 -4.24
N GLU A 48 -10.89 10.43 -4.62
CA GLU A 48 -10.58 11.13 -5.87
C GLU A 48 -9.55 12.23 -5.62
N GLN A 49 -8.77 12.56 -6.65
CA GLN A 49 -7.71 13.57 -6.60
C GLN A 49 -6.68 13.30 -5.50
N GLY A 50 -6.47 12.03 -5.18
CA GLY A 50 -5.63 11.62 -4.05
C GLY A 50 -4.14 11.80 -4.32
N ARG A 51 -3.39 11.98 -3.23
CA ARG A 51 -1.93 11.95 -3.21
C ARG A 51 -1.47 10.98 -2.12
N VAL A 52 -0.21 10.58 -2.15
CA VAL A 52 0.37 9.59 -1.22
C VAL A 52 0.03 9.92 0.25
N ALA A 53 0.23 11.18 0.67
CA ALA A 53 0.01 11.61 2.04
C ALA A 53 -1.45 11.53 2.53
N LEU A 54 -2.43 11.38 1.63
CA LEU A 54 -3.84 11.27 2.00
C LEU A 54 -4.11 10.03 2.88
N ALA A 55 -3.38 8.94 2.64
CA ALA A 55 -3.49 7.72 3.46
C ALA A 55 -3.16 7.98 4.93
N ASP A 56 -2.27 8.95 5.21
CA ASP A 56 -1.87 9.22 6.58
C ASP A 56 -2.99 9.86 7.40
N GLU A 57 -3.73 10.80 6.82
CA GLU A 57 -4.89 11.40 7.48
C GLU A 57 -6.03 10.39 7.65
N ILE A 58 -6.31 9.58 6.62
CA ILE A 58 -7.33 8.53 6.67
C ILE A 58 -6.99 7.52 7.77
N GLY A 59 -5.75 7.02 7.78
CA GLY A 59 -5.27 6.06 8.78
C GLY A 59 -5.38 6.60 10.20
N ALA A 60 -4.96 7.86 10.42
CA ALA A 60 -5.08 8.53 11.71
C ALA A 60 -6.54 8.64 12.17
N ARG A 61 -7.45 9.06 11.29
CA ARG A 61 -8.89 9.22 11.60
C ARG A 61 -9.59 7.90 11.88
N LEU A 62 -9.19 6.81 11.22
CA LEU A 62 -9.72 5.46 11.45
C LEU A 62 -9.05 4.74 12.62
N GLY A 63 -7.97 5.30 13.18
CA GLY A 63 -7.15 4.66 14.21
C GLY A 63 -6.43 3.40 13.72
N ALA A 64 -6.15 3.31 12.42
CA ALA A 64 -5.43 2.19 11.84
C ALA A 64 -3.93 2.27 12.16
N ALA A 65 -3.34 1.15 12.58
CA ALA A 65 -1.90 1.11 12.86
C ALA A 65 -1.04 1.21 11.59
N ILE A 66 -1.59 0.76 10.45
CA ILE A 66 -0.97 0.88 9.13
C ILE A 66 -1.97 1.52 8.15
N ALA A 67 -1.48 2.44 7.32
CA ALA A 67 -2.19 2.87 6.12
C ALA A 67 -1.42 2.46 4.87
N VAL A 68 -2.14 1.93 3.89
CA VAL A 68 -1.61 1.65 2.56
C VAL A 68 -2.44 2.40 1.54
N VAL A 69 -1.83 3.23 0.70
CA VAL A 69 -2.48 3.80 -0.48
C VAL A 69 -1.98 3.14 -1.75
N LEU A 70 -2.90 2.64 -2.56
CA LEU A 70 -2.67 2.21 -3.93
C LEU A 70 -3.14 3.34 -4.85
N LEU A 71 -2.22 3.94 -5.60
CA LEU A 71 -2.53 5.05 -6.51
C LEU A 71 -1.84 4.94 -7.86
N GLY A 72 -2.47 5.52 -8.88
CA GLY A 72 -1.89 5.62 -10.20
C GLY A 72 -0.64 6.50 -10.21
N GLU A 73 0.47 5.95 -10.70
CA GLU A 73 1.73 6.67 -10.84
C GLU A 73 1.69 7.64 -12.02
N ARG A 74 2.74 8.46 -12.16
CA ARG A 74 2.88 9.32 -13.35
C ARG A 74 2.97 8.43 -14.60
N PRO A 75 2.14 8.65 -15.63
CA PRO A 75 2.22 7.90 -16.87
C PRO A 75 3.62 7.99 -17.51
N GLY A 76 4.26 6.85 -17.71
CA GLY A 76 5.47 6.74 -18.52
C GLY A 76 5.13 6.50 -20.00
N LEU A 77 6.08 6.79 -20.89
CA LEU A 77 5.92 6.56 -22.35
C LEU A 77 5.58 5.09 -22.67
N SER A 78 6.18 4.14 -21.95
CA SER A 78 6.00 2.69 -22.14
C SER A 78 5.14 2.02 -21.06
N ALA A 79 4.71 2.77 -20.05
CA ALA A 79 3.95 2.26 -18.91
C ALA A 79 2.96 3.35 -18.43
N PRO A 80 1.92 3.64 -19.22
CA PRO A 80 1.00 4.74 -18.93
C PRO A 80 0.06 4.43 -17.74
N ASP A 81 -0.05 3.17 -17.34
CA ASP A 81 -1.00 2.68 -16.33
C ASP A 81 -0.34 1.93 -15.16
N SER A 82 0.85 2.34 -14.75
CA SER A 82 1.53 1.77 -13.57
C SER A 82 0.86 2.17 -12.25
N LEU A 83 0.66 1.19 -11.36
CA LEU A 83 0.18 1.41 -9.99
C LEU A 83 1.37 1.39 -8.99
N GLY A 84 1.32 2.27 -8.01
CA GLY A 84 2.20 2.26 -6.85
C GLY A 84 1.43 1.98 -5.55
N ALA A 85 2.06 1.27 -4.61
CA ALA A 85 1.55 1.06 -3.25
C ALA A 85 2.50 1.67 -2.22
N TYR A 86 1.97 2.51 -1.33
CA TYR A 86 2.74 3.24 -0.33
C TYR A 86 2.22 2.91 1.07
N LEU A 87 3.12 2.49 1.96
CA LEU A 87 2.79 2.00 3.29
C LEU A 87 3.42 2.89 4.37
N THR A 88 2.60 3.30 5.33
CA THR A 88 3.04 4.02 6.53
C THR A 88 2.65 3.26 7.80
N TRP A 89 3.60 3.05 8.70
CA TRP A 89 3.33 2.64 10.09
C TRP A 89 3.02 3.86 10.95
N GLN A 90 1.98 3.77 11.79
CA GLN A 90 1.44 4.89 12.57
C GLN A 90 1.24 6.15 11.71
N PRO A 91 0.34 6.07 10.71
CA PRO A 91 0.00 7.17 9.83
C PRO A 91 -0.44 8.41 10.63
N LEU A 92 0.17 9.56 10.33
CA LEU A 92 -0.15 10.86 10.91
C LEU A 92 0.09 11.96 9.88
N VAL A 93 -0.69 13.05 9.94
CA VAL A 93 -0.44 14.23 9.11
C VAL A 93 0.97 14.77 9.41
N GLY A 94 1.73 15.07 8.35
CA GLY A 94 3.10 15.57 8.46
C GLY A 94 4.20 14.51 8.34
N ARG A 95 3.85 13.22 8.12
CA ARG A 95 4.83 12.18 7.77
C ARG A 95 5.61 12.55 6.51
N ALA A 96 6.92 12.28 6.52
CA ALA A 96 7.80 12.53 5.38
C ALA A 96 7.76 11.36 4.39
N ASP A 97 8.15 11.60 3.14
CA ASP A 97 8.24 10.53 2.12
C ASP A 97 9.19 9.41 2.53
N ALA A 98 10.25 9.74 3.27
CA ALA A 98 11.19 8.76 3.81
C ALA A 98 10.58 7.83 4.86
N ASP A 99 9.42 8.16 5.43
CA ASP A 99 8.70 7.31 6.40
C ASP A 99 7.85 6.24 5.71
N ARG A 100 7.78 6.24 4.36
CA ARG A 100 6.89 5.37 3.60
C ARG A 100 7.67 4.32 2.83
N ASN A 101 7.26 3.05 2.94
CA ASN A 101 7.71 2.03 2.00
C ASN A 101 6.96 2.21 0.67
N CYS A 102 7.62 1.92 -0.44
CA CYS A 102 7.07 2.06 -1.79
C CYS A 102 7.26 0.76 -2.58
N ILE A 103 6.19 0.27 -3.17
CA ILE A 103 6.18 -0.77 -4.20
C ILE A 103 5.67 -0.10 -5.47
N SER A 104 6.50 -0.03 -6.51
CA SER A 104 6.16 0.62 -7.78
C SER A 104 5.99 -0.40 -8.91
N ASN A 105 5.63 0.10 -10.10
CA ASN A 105 5.62 -0.71 -11.32
C ASN A 105 4.61 -1.87 -11.29
N ILE A 106 3.53 -1.77 -10.51
CA ILE A 106 2.54 -2.84 -10.36
C ILE A 106 1.61 -2.85 -11.57
N ARG A 107 1.79 -3.84 -12.45
CA ARG A 107 0.98 -4.12 -13.64
C ARG A 107 1.38 -5.49 -14.23
N PRO A 108 0.60 -6.09 -15.14
CA PRO A 108 0.94 -7.40 -15.74
C PRO A 108 2.31 -7.43 -16.43
N GLU A 109 2.70 -6.35 -17.13
CA GLU A 109 3.99 -6.20 -17.82
C GLU A 109 5.11 -5.70 -16.90
N GLY A 110 4.85 -5.63 -15.59
CA GLY A 110 5.75 -5.12 -14.57
C GLY A 110 5.83 -6.09 -13.39
N LEU A 111 5.62 -5.57 -12.18
CA LEU A 111 5.48 -6.40 -10.99
C LEU A 111 4.07 -7.00 -10.97
N SER A 112 3.99 -8.33 -11.07
CA SER A 112 2.72 -9.05 -11.04
C SER A 112 1.95 -8.81 -9.74
N TYR A 113 0.62 -8.96 -9.79
CA TYR A 113 -0.23 -8.73 -8.62
C TYR A 113 0.13 -9.64 -7.44
N ASP A 114 0.45 -10.91 -7.69
CA ASP A 114 0.85 -11.85 -6.64
C ASP A 114 2.16 -11.45 -5.99
N ARG A 115 3.18 -11.04 -6.78
CA ARG A 115 4.46 -10.56 -6.23
C ARG A 115 4.30 -9.25 -5.48
N ALA A 116 3.48 -8.33 -5.99
CA ALA A 116 3.17 -7.07 -5.32
C ALA A 116 2.45 -7.31 -3.99
N ALA A 117 1.43 -8.18 -3.98
CA ALA A 117 0.69 -8.55 -2.78
C ALA A 117 1.58 -9.27 -1.76
N ALA A 118 2.40 -10.24 -2.17
CA ALA A 118 3.33 -10.92 -1.28
C ALA A 118 4.34 -9.95 -0.65
N THR A 119 4.88 -9.03 -1.45
CA THR A 119 5.78 -7.96 -0.98
C THR A 119 5.07 -7.06 0.02
N LEU A 120 3.82 -6.66 -0.28
CA LEU A 120 3.03 -5.79 0.57
C LEU A 120 2.70 -6.46 1.91
N VAL A 121 2.26 -7.72 1.91
CA VAL A 121 2.00 -8.50 3.12
C VAL A 121 3.26 -8.62 3.96
N HIS A 122 4.41 -8.96 3.35
CA HIS A 122 5.68 -9.01 4.06
C HIS A 122 6.03 -7.67 4.72
N LEU A 123 5.92 -6.56 3.99
CA LEU A 123 6.19 -5.22 4.52
C LEU A 123 5.20 -4.84 5.64
N MET A 124 3.92 -5.16 5.50
CA MET A 124 2.90 -4.93 6.53
C MET A 124 3.23 -5.71 7.81
N THR A 125 3.54 -7.01 7.69
CA THR A 125 3.89 -7.87 8.82
C THR A 125 5.16 -7.40 9.51
N GLU A 126 6.21 -7.04 8.75
CA GLU A 126 7.43 -6.51 9.35
C GLU A 126 7.25 -5.11 9.96
N ALA A 127 6.46 -4.24 9.33
CA ALA A 127 6.13 -2.93 9.88
C ALA A 127 5.37 -3.06 11.21
N ARG A 128 4.41 -3.98 11.29
CA ARG A 128 3.67 -4.28 12.52
C ARG A 128 4.56 -4.87 13.61
N ARG A 129 5.42 -5.84 13.25
CA ARG A 129 6.31 -6.52 14.19
C ARG A 129 7.36 -5.56 14.78
N ARG A 130 7.97 -4.74 13.92
CA ARG A 130 9.09 -3.85 14.28
C ARG A 130 8.66 -2.43 14.64
N ARG A 131 7.41 -2.08 14.38
CA ARG A 131 6.80 -0.76 14.62
C ARG A 131 7.52 0.38 13.88
N LEU A 132 7.84 0.15 12.61
CA LEU A 132 8.55 1.11 11.76
C LEU A 132 8.20 0.90 10.28
N SER A 133 8.40 1.93 9.45
CA SER A 133 8.21 1.90 8.00
C SER A 133 9.26 2.78 7.32
N GLY A 134 9.22 2.86 5.98
CA GLY A 134 10.09 3.72 5.20
C GLY A 134 11.53 3.26 5.20
N VAL A 135 12.47 4.22 5.20
CA VAL A 135 13.91 3.95 5.16
C VAL A 135 14.41 3.13 6.36
N ALA A 136 13.69 3.18 7.48
CA ALA A 136 13.97 2.36 8.67
C ALA A 136 13.57 0.90 8.47
N LEU A 137 12.60 0.61 7.58
CA LEU A 137 12.17 -0.72 7.20
C LEU A 137 12.74 -1.09 5.83
N LYS A 138 14.01 -1.51 5.82
CA LYS A 138 14.61 -2.06 4.59
C LYS A 138 14.01 -3.42 4.29
N ALA A 139 13.54 -3.61 3.07
CA ALA A 139 13.22 -4.94 2.56
C ALA A 139 14.52 -5.74 2.43
N ASP A 140 14.59 -6.90 3.07
CA ASP A 140 15.68 -7.84 2.84
C ASP A 140 15.58 -8.33 1.40
N ARG A 141 16.43 -7.81 0.52
CA ARG A 141 16.46 -8.16 -0.92
C ARG A 141 16.66 -9.66 -1.18
N GLY A 142 16.99 -10.46 -0.16
CA GLY A 142 17.09 -11.92 -0.25
C GLY A 142 15.77 -12.68 -0.05
N ALA A 143 14.75 -12.06 0.56
CA ALA A 143 13.45 -12.69 0.82
C ALA A 143 12.47 -12.55 -0.36
N LEU A 144 12.72 -11.59 -1.25
CA LEU A 144 11.98 -11.38 -2.49
C LEU A 144 12.79 -12.02 -3.62
N GLY A 145 12.60 -13.32 -3.81
CA GLY A 145 13.32 -14.13 -4.80
C GLY A 145 13.42 -13.47 -6.17
N ARG A 146 14.53 -13.76 -6.88
CA ARG A 146 14.79 -13.33 -8.26
C ARG A 146 13.56 -13.58 -9.14
#